data_AF-A0A4V2LT16-F1
#
_entry.id   AF-A0A4V2LT16-F1
#
_cell.length_a   1.000
_cell.length_b   1.000
_cell.length_c   1.000
_cell.angle_alpha   90.00
_cell.angle_beta   90.00
_cell.angle_gamma   90.00
#
_symmetry.space_group_name_H-M   'P 1'
#
loop_
_entity.id
_entity.type
_entity.pdbx_description
1 polymer ?
#
loop_
_entity_poly.entity_id
_entity_poly.type
_entity_poly.pdbx_seq_one_letter_code
_entity_poly.pdbx_strand_id
1 'polypeptide(L)'
;MTLMKQAMITLSVFSILLLNGCDNTSTSSLNEKVSLPEQPSKPIQVEVPDWIGYYKAFIPCNTCEKKLISLRLHQNQTYSLKEISFLKQKIKQKESSGTFTFDEQNSNLLQLCDDKTKKNRYFSLHQHSIELLDQNKNPFKNFEQYQIPQVQNIQVNNALKYVDIQADLFKSEKIQLNGIESTQLTYFFEINNQSDRPLKLRNSDIVLVDNKNNEYIATIKNNPSSPIKFNSTQHELIVFIYPDSSQPAYIKIK
;
A
#
# COMPACT_ATOMS: atom_id res chain seq x y z
N MET A 1 45.19 -8.08 -6.78
CA MET A 1 45.40 -6.62 -6.72
C MET A 1 46.04 -6.21 -8.03
N THR A 2 45.21 -5.91 -9.03
CA THR A 2 45.61 -5.41 -10.34
C THR A 2 44.95 -4.05 -10.52
N LEU A 3 45.81 -3.07 -10.80
CA LEU A 3 45.57 -1.64 -10.75
C LEU A 3 45.37 -1.09 -12.17
N MET A 4 44.54 -0.06 -12.27
CA MET A 4 44.56 1.02 -13.28
C MET A 4 44.09 0.65 -14.71
N LYS A 5 43.37 1.48 -15.47
CA LYS A 5 43.34 2.95 -15.55
C LYS A 5 41.96 3.42 -16.05
N GLN A 6 41.39 4.42 -15.40
CA GLN A 6 40.27 5.22 -15.91
C GLN A 6 40.82 6.23 -16.93
N ALA A 7 40.19 6.33 -18.09
CA ALA A 7 40.46 7.38 -19.06
C ALA A 7 39.43 8.51 -18.86
N MET A 8 39.91 9.62 -18.31
CA MET A 8 39.26 10.92 -18.31
C MET A 8 39.44 11.57 -19.69
N ILE A 9 38.35 12.05 -20.29
CA ILE A 9 38.41 13.05 -21.37
C ILE A 9 37.41 14.17 -21.03
N THR A 10 37.98 15.26 -20.51
CA THR A 10 37.50 16.66 -20.53
C THR A 10 37.41 17.16 -21.99
N LEU A 11 36.68 18.17 -22.47
CA LEU A 11 36.26 19.48 -21.95
C LEU A 11 35.36 20.15 -23.04
N SER A 12 34.62 21.20 -22.68
CA SER A 12 34.35 22.42 -23.49
C SER A 12 33.14 22.37 -24.47
N VAL A 13 32.34 23.42 -24.77
CA VAL A 13 32.38 24.88 -24.53
C VAL A 13 30.93 25.41 -24.41
N PHE A 14 30.75 26.42 -23.55
CA PHE A 14 29.58 27.28 -23.43
C PHE A 14 29.69 28.44 -24.43
N SER A 15 28.72 28.65 -25.32
CA SER A 15 28.66 29.82 -26.21
C SER A 15 27.25 30.41 -26.23
N ILE A 16 27.09 31.52 -25.53
CA ILE A 16 26.02 32.53 -25.71
C ILE A 16 26.52 33.53 -26.76
N LEU A 17 25.63 34.07 -27.61
CA LEU A 17 25.56 35.43 -28.18
C LEU A 17 24.39 35.46 -29.21
N LEU A 18 23.25 36.09 -28.92
CA LEU A 18 22.81 37.48 -29.20
C LEU A 18 22.44 37.84 -30.67
N LEU A 19 21.14 38.18 -30.83
CA LEU A 19 20.48 39.30 -31.57
C LEU A 19 20.55 39.44 -33.11
N ASN A 20 19.35 39.54 -33.72
CA ASN A 20 18.78 40.64 -34.55
C ASN A 20 17.57 40.09 -35.36
N GLY A 21 16.50 40.82 -35.70
CA GLY A 21 16.29 42.27 -35.70
C GLY A 21 14.81 42.64 -35.93
N CYS A 22 14.59 43.96 -35.99
CA CYS A 22 13.32 44.65 -36.20
C CYS A 22 12.74 44.47 -37.60
N ASP A 23 11.41 44.53 -37.70
CA ASP A 23 10.73 45.10 -38.87
C ASP A 23 9.65 46.09 -38.42
N ASN A 24 9.66 47.26 -39.05
CA ASN A 24 8.78 48.39 -38.78
C ASN A 24 7.53 48.37 -39.66
N THR A 25 6.39 48.55 -38.99
CA THR A 25 5.16 49.26 -39.41
C THR A 25 4.40 48.84 -40.68
N SER A 26 3.16 48.37 -40.49
CA SER A 26 1.93 49.07 -40.95
C SER A 26 0.68 48.56 -40.23
N THR A 27 0.10 49.44 -39.39
CA THR A 27 -1.32 49.62 -39.01
C THR A 27 -2.29 48.43 -39.01
N SER A 28 -2.84 48.09 -37.83
CA SER A 28 -4.30 48.15 -37.58
C SER A 28 -4.64 48.00 -36.09
N SER A 29 -5.09 49.11 -35.49
CA SER A 29 -6.08 49.24 -34.40
C SER A 29 -6.17 48.17 -33.29
N LEU A 30 -5.73 48.50 -32.07
CA LEU A 30 -6.39 48.02 -30.85
C LEU A 30 -6.35 49.09 -29.74
N ASN A 31 -7.54 49.33 -29.18
CA ASN A 31 -7.83 50.24 -28.08
C ASN A 31 -7.13 49.82 -26.78
N GLU A 32 -6.63 50.82 -26.07
CA GLU A 32 -6.21 50.73 -24.68
C GLU A 32 -7.43 50.67 -23.75
N LYS A 33 -7.52 49.64 -22.91
CA LYS A 33 -8.22 49.74 -21.62
C LYS A 33 -7.57 48.80 -20.59
N VAL A 34 -6.91 49.45 -19.64
CA VAL A 34 -6.29 48.95 -18.41
C VAL A 34 -7.19 47.95 -17.65
N SER A 35 -6.65 46.80 -17.27
CA SER A 35 -7.25 45.85 -16.33
C SER A 35 -6.40 45.72 -15.06
N LEU A 36 -7.05 45.91 -13.91
CA LEU A 36 -6.55 45.77 -12.54
C LEU A 36 -6.03 44.34 -12.23
N PRO A 37 -5.23 44.16 -11.15
CA PRO A 37 -4.49 42.93 -10.89
C PRO A 37 -5.42 41.75 -10.55
N GLU A 38 -5.12 40.63 -11.18
CA GLU A 38 -5.80 39.34 -11.09
C GLU A 38 -5.72 38.75 -9.66
N GLN A 39 -6.88 38.39 -9.13
CA GLN A 39 -7.06 37.75 -7.84
C GLN A 39 -6.38 36.36 -7.82
N PRO A 40 -5.80 35.90 -6.70
CA PRO A 40 -5.12 34.61 -6.64
C PRO A 40 -6.06 33.47 -7.01
N SER A 41 -5.74 32.74 -8.08
CA SER A 41 -6.44 31.52 -8.48
C SER A 41 -6.45 30.52 -7.32
N LYS A 42 -7.65 30.09 -6.94
CA LYS A 42 -7.91 29.03 -5.96
C LYS A 42 -7.04 27.80 -6.29
N PRO A 43 -6.36 27.17 -5.30
CA PRO A 43 -5.53 26.01 -5.57
C PRO A 43 -6.37 24.90 -6.21
N ILE A 44 -5.94 24.44 -7.39
CA ILE A 44 -6.51 23.27 -8.06
C ILE A 44 -6.28 22.09 -7.13
N GLN A 45 -7.35 21.59 -6.51
CA GLN A 45 -7.30 20.33 -5.79
C GLN A 45 -7.10 19.23 -6.83
N VAL A 46 -5.91 18.65 -6.87
CA VAL A 46 -5.64 17.44 -7.67
C VAL A 46 -6.43 16.32 -7.02
N GLU A 47 -7.57 15.96 -7.61
CA GLU A 47 -8.38 14.84 -7.18
C GLU A 47 -7.55 13.55 -7.34
N VAL A 48 -7.33 12.84 -6.24
CA VAL A 48 -6.58 11.58 -6.23
C VAL A 48 -7.58 10.47 -6.54
N PRO A 49 -7.42 9.71 -7.64
CA PRO A 49 -8.33 8.62 -7.94
C PRO A 49 -8.45 7.59 -6.80
N ASP A 50 -9.68 7.14 -6.52
CA ASP A 50 -10.01 6.22 -5.42
C ASP A 50 -9.34 4.83 -5.53
N TRP A 51 -8.90 4.44 -6.73
CA TRP A 51 -8.19 3.19 -6.97
C TRP A 51 -6.70 3.25 -6.58
N ILE A 52 -6.14 4.44 -6.34
CA ILE A 52 -4.76 4.56 -5.88
C ILE A 52 -4.70 4.08 -4.45
N GLY A 53 -3.87 3.08 -4.20
CA GLY A 53 -3.84 2.51 -2.87
C GLY A 53 -2.96 1.28 -2.71
N TYR A 54 -2.99 0.78 -1.48
CA TYR A 54 -2.39 -0.48 -1.10
C TYR A 54 -3.51 -1.44 -0.72
N TYR A 55 -3.50 -2.63 -1.29
CA TYR A 55 -4.52 -3.66 -1.13
C TYR A 55 -3.87 -4.91 -0.57
N LYS A 56 -4.42 -5.46 0.52
CA LYS A 56 -3.78 -6.57 1.23
C LYS A 56 -4.82 -7.54 1.80
N ALA A 57 -4.66 -8.83 1.51
CA ALA A 57 -5.52 -9.87 2.07
C ALA A 57 -4.89 -11.26 2.02
N PHE A 58 -5.33 -12.13 2.93
CA PHE A 58 -5.20 -13.56 2.73
C PHE A 58 -6.32 -14.07 1.83
N ILE A 59 -5.98 -14.78 0.76
CA ILE A 59 -6.94 -15.40 -0.16
C ILE A 59 -6.80 -16.94 -0.15
N PRO A 60 -7.86 -17.68 -0.51
CA PRO A 60 -7.80 -19.12 -0.68
C PRO A 60 -6.73 -19.56 -1.69
N CYS A 61 -6.22 -20.77 -1.50
CA CYS A 61 -5.21 -21.37 -2.37
C CYS A 61 -5.52 -22.85 -2.60
N ASN A 62 -5.55 -23.28 -3.86
CA ASN A 62 -5.88 -24.68 -4.17
C ASN A 62 -4.72 -25.64 -3.88
N THR A 63 -3.48 -25.16 -3.91
CA THR A 63 -2.25 -25.99 -3.79
C THR A 63 -1.40 -25.61 -2.58
N CYS A 64 -1.90 -24.74 -1.72
CA CYS A 64 -1.24 -24.24 -0.51
C CYS A 64 -2.32 -23.89 0.53
N GLU A 65 -1.92 -23.59 1.77
CA GLU A 65 -2.88 -23.35 2.85
C GLU A 65 -3.65 -22.04 2.63
N LYS A 66 -2.93 -21.00 2.18
CA LYS A 66 -3.45 -19.69 1.80
C LYS A 66 -2.38 -18.92 1.05
N LYS A 67 -2.78 -17.82 0.39
CA LYS A 67 -1.83 -16.83 -0.13
C LYS A 67 -2.05 -15.48 0.53
N LEU A 68 -0.98 -14.75 0.80
CA LEU A 68 -1.06 -13.30 1.03
C LEU A 68 -0.85 -12.60 -0.30
N ILE A 69 -1.79 -11.72 -0.66
CA ILE A 69 -1.63 -10.75 -1.75
C ILE A 69 -1.35 -9.39 -1.14
N SER A 70 -0.37 -8.69 -1.68
CA SER A 70 -0.05 -7.30 -1.34
C SER A 70 0.19 -6.53 -2.64
N LEU A 71 -0.80 -5.75 -3.06
CA LEU A 71 -0.81 -5.01 -4.32
C LEU A 71 -0.81 -3.52 -4.04
N ARG A 72 0.14 -2.79 -4.63
CA ARG A 72 0.13 -1.33 -4.66
C ARG A 72 -0.17 -0.84 -6.07
N LEU A 73 -1.20 -0.02 -6.22
CA LEU A 73 -1.52 0.69 -7.46
C LEU A 73 -1.01 2.13 -7.34
N HIS A 74 -0.15 2.54 -8.28
CA HIS A 74 0.47 3.85 -8.31
C HIS A 74 -0.26 4.80 -9.26
N GLN A 75 -0.21 6.10 -8.98
CA GLN A 75 -0.87 7.15 -9.78
C GLN A 75 -0.44 7.14 -11.26
N ASN A 76 0.80 6.77 -11.55
CA ASN A 76 1.36 6.68 -12.90
C ASN A 76 0.99 5.36 -13.63
N GLN A 77 -0.06 4.68 -13.19
CA GLN A 77 -0.56 3.42 -13.77
C GLN A 77 0.45 2.27 -13.76
N THR A 78 1.35 2.27 -12.78
CA THR A 78 2.21 1.12 -12.49
C THR A 78 1.76 0.41 -11.22
N TYR A 79 2.21 -0.83 -11.05
CA TYR A 79 1.92 -1.60 -9.85
C TYR A 79 3.16 -2.29 -9.28
N SER A 80 3.09 -2.57 -7.98
CA SER A 80 3.96 -3.52 -7.28
C SER A 80 3.11 -4.60 -6.62
N LEU A 81 3.41 -5.86 -6.88
CA LEU A 81 2.68 -7.02 -6.37
C LEU A 81 3.63 -7.99 -5.67
N LYS A 82 3.40 -8.24 -4.38
CA LYS A 82 4.02 -9.31 -3.60
C LYS A 82 2.98 -10.39 -3.32
N GLU A 83 3.35 -11.64 -3.58
CA GLU A 83 2.55 -12.81 -3.29
C GLU A 83 3.34 -13.76 -2.41
N ILE A 84 2.73 -14.20 -1.30
CA ILE A 84 3.33 -15.19 -0.40
C ILE A 84 2.41 -16.40 -0.34
N SER A 85 2.89 -17.56 -0.77
CA SER A 85 2.18 -18.84 -0.66
C SER A 85 2.66 -19.60 0.58
N PHE A 86 1.74 -19.90 1.49
CA PHE A 86 2.01 -20.65 2.72
C PHE A 86 1.79 -22.14 2.45
N LEU A 87 2.88 -22.90 2.32
CA LEU A 87 2.85 -24.36 2.19
C LEU A 87 3.19 -24.96 3.56
N LYS A 88 2.68 -26.16 3.84
CA LYS A 88 2.86 -26.87 5.13
C LYS A 88 4.28 -26.83 5.72
N GLN A 89 5.31 -26.85 4.87
CA GLN A 89 6.71 -26.92 5.31
C GLN A 89 7.57 -25.74 4.81
N LYS A 90 7.05 -24.85 3.96
CA LYS A 90 7.83 -23.76 3.39
C LYS A 90 6.97 -22.61 2.94
N ILE A 91 7.57 -21.43 2.88
CA ILE A 91 6.97 -20.24 2.30
C ILE A 91 7.58 -20.01 0.92
N LYS A 92 6.76 -19.69 -0.07
CA LYS A 92 7.22 -19.21 -1.39
C LYS A 92 6.78 -17.78 -1.59
N GLN A 93 7.72 -16.90 -1.89
CA GLN A 93 7.45 -15.51 -2.22
C GLN A 93 7.69 -15.28 -3.72
N LYS A 94 6.83 -14.46 -4.31
CA LYS A 94 7.00 -13.92 -5.66
C LYS A 94 6.72 -12.43 -5.62
N GLU A 95 7.59 -11.67 -6.27
CA GLU A 95 7.37 -10.24 -6.52
C GLU A 95 7.32 -10.00 -8.03
N SER A 96 6.44 -9.09 -8.42
CA SER A 96 6.27 -8.63 -9.79
C SER A 96 5.89 -7.16 -9.80
N SER A 97 6.30 -6.49 -10.86
CA SER A 97 5.92 -5.11 -11.15
C SER A 97 5.51 -4.99 -12.61
N GLY A 98 4.79 -3.93 -12.94
CA GLY A 98 4.43 -3.63 -14.30
C GLY A 98 3.48 -2.46 -14.42
N THR A 99 2.75 -2.45 -15.52
CA THR A 99 1.71 -1.46 -15.80
C THR A 99 0.34 -2.08 -15.63
N PHE A 100 -0.67 -1.25 -15.45
CA PHE A 100 -2.05 -1.69 -15.49
C PHE A 100 -2.92 -0.76 -16.34
N THR A 101 -4.02 -1.31 -16.83
CA THR A 101 -5.04 -0.57 -17.59
C THR A 101 -6.43 -0.96 -17.10
N PHE A 102 -7.39 -0.07 -17.27
CA PHE A 102 -8.81 -0.40 -17.17
C PHE A 102 -9.32 -0.83 -18.54
N ASP A 103 -10.23 -1.81 -18.57
CA ASP A 103 -10.90 -2.23 -19.79
C ASP A 103 -11.82 -1.12 -20.31
N GLU A 104 -11.80 -0.88 -21.62
CA GLU A 104 -12.58 0.21 -22.24
C GLU A 104 -14.09 -0.01 -22.16
N GLN A 105 -14.53 -1.28 -22.13
CA GLN A 105 -15.94 -1.66 -22.10
C GLN A 105 -16.43 -1.89 -20.66
N ASN A 106 -15.51 -2.21 -19.75
CA ASN A 106 -15.78 -2.40 -18.33
C ASN A 106 -14.75 -1.66 -17.48
N SER A 107 -15.07 -0.43 -17.07
CA SER A 107 -14.19 0.42 -16.26
C SER A 107 -13.80 -0.17 -14.89
N ASN A 108 -14.49 -1.21 -14.43
CA ASN A 108 -14.14 -1.91 -13.19
C ASN A 108 -13.12 -3.02 -13.42
N LEU A 109 -12.94 -3.49 -14.66
CA LEU A 109 -11.98 -4.54 -14.95
C LEU A 109 -10.58 -3.95 -15.06
N LEU A 110 -9.75 -4.26 -14.07
CA LEU A 110 -8.36 -3.88 -13.97
C LEU A 110 -7.48 -5.02 -14.53
N GLN A 111 -6.65 -4.73 -15.52
CA GLN A 111 -5.67 -5.67 -16.09
C GLN A 111 -4.25 -5.23 -15.74
N LEU A 112 -3.52 -6.09 -15.02
CA LEU A 112 -2.10 -5.91 -14.71
C LEU A 112 -1.27 -6.67 -15.76
N CYS A 113 -0.29 -6.02 -16.36
CA CYS A 113 0.67 -6.63 -17.26
C CYS A 113 2.07 -6.64 -16.63
N ASP A 114 2.59 -7.84 -16.34
CA ASP A 114 3.91 -8.02 -15.71
C ASP A 114 5.05 -7.67 -16.69
N ASP A 115 5.97 -6.80 -16.28
CA ASP A 115 7.03 -6.29 -17.16
C ASP A 115 7.97 -7.38 -17.67
N LYS A 116 8.24 -8.40 -16.84
CA LYS A 116 9.25 -9.44 -17.11
C LYS A 116 8.66 -10.60 -17.89
N THR A 117 7.47 -11.06 -17.49
CA THR A 117 6.83 -12.27 -18.02
C THR A 117 5.77 -11.98 -19.06
N LYS A 118 5.33 -10.72 -19.19
CA LYS A 118 4.23 -10.29 -20.06
C LYS A 118 2.93 -11.03 -19.80
N LYS A 119 2.78 -11.63 -18.62
CA LYS A 119 1.56 -12.31 -18.20
C LYS A 119 0.58 -11.31 -17.62
N ASN A 120 -0.70 -11.52 -17.94
CA ASN A 120 -1.77 -10.71 -17.43
C ASN A 120 -2.33 -11.27 -16.11
N ARG A 121 -2.83 -10.37 -15.27
CA ARG A 121 -3.71 -10.67 -14.14
C ARG A 121 -4.88 -9.72 -14.16
N TYR A 122 -6.02 -10.21 -13.67
CA TYR A 122 -7.26 -9.49 -13.73
C TYR A 122 -7.83 -9.30 -12.33
N PHE A 123 -8.31 -8.10 -12.06
CA PHE A 123 -9.04 -7.75 -10.85
C PHE A 123 -10.30 -6.98 -11.21
N SER A 124 -11.35 -7.11 -10.41
CA SER A 124 -12.48 -6.19 -10.47
C SER A 124 -12.30 -5.11 -9.40
N LEU A 125 -12.43 -3.84 -9.77
CA LEU A 125 -12.38 -2.71 -8.87
C LEU A 125 -13.75 -2.52 -8.22
N HIS A 126 -13.76 -2.32 -6.91
CA HIS A 126 -14.93 -2.02 -6.09
C HIS A 126 -14.62 -0.82 -5.20
N GLN A 127 -15.64 -0.29 -4.52
CA GLN A 127 -15.41 0.77 -3.54
C GLN A 127 -14.51 0.26 -2.41
N HIS A 128 -13.36 0.91 -2.20
CA HIS A 128 -12.35 0.59 -1.19
C HIS A 128 -11.80 -0.86 -1.23
N SER A 129 -11.96 -1.60 -2.34
CA SER A 129 -11.46 -2.97 -2.46
C SER A 129 -11.27 -3.38 -3.91
N ILE A 130 -10.52 -4.46 -4.12
CA ILE A 130 -10.43 -5.15 -5.41
C ILE A 130 -10.78 -6.62 -5.23
N GLU A 131 -11.22 -7.27 -6.29
CA GLU A 131 -11.49 -8.70 -6.33
C GLU A 131 -10.51 -9.39 -7.26
N LEU A 132 -9.87 -10.47 -6.81
CA LEU A 132 -9.08 -11.30 -7.72
C LEU A 132 -10.00 -12.08 -8.67
N LEU A 133 -9.73 -12.02 -9.98
CA LEU A 133 -10.45 -12.77 -11.01
C LEU A 133 -9.61 -13.94 -11.55
N ASP A 134 -10.27 -14.88 -12.22
CA ASP A 134 -9.58 -15.96 -12.93
C ASP A 134 -8.92 -15.48 -14.24
N GLN A 135 -8.25 -16.39 -14.95
CA GLN A 135 -7.57 -16.07 -16.23
C GLN A 135 -8.54 -15.65 -17.35
N ASN A 136 -9.81 -16.00 -17.23
CA ASN A 136 -10.88 -15.68 -18.17
C ASN A 136 -11.69 -14.45 -17.73
N LYS A 137 -11.21 -13.70 -16.72
CA LYS A 137 -11.86 -12.50 -16.15
C LYS A 137 -13.17 -12.82 -15.39
N ASN A 138 -13.40 -14.06 -14.98
CA ASN A 138 -14.58 -14.44 -14.21
C ASN A 138 -14.33 -14.31 -12.69
N PRO A 139 -15.37 -13.92 -11.92
CA PRO A 139 -15.32 -13.95 -10.47
C PRO A 139 -15.31 -15.41 -9.95
N PHE A 140 -14.73 -15.60 -8.77
CA PHE A 140 -14.80 -16.89 -8.08
C PHE A 140 -16.14 -17.04 -7.36
N LYS A 141 -16.65 -18.29 -7.21
CA LYS A 141 -17.95 -18.56 -6.56
C LYS A 141 -18.09 -17.98 -5.14
N ASN A 142 -16.99 -17.90 -4.39
CA ASN A 142 -16.96 -17.35 -3.04
C ASN A 142 -16.32 -15.96 -3.04
N PHE A 143 -16.95 -15.02 -3.74
CA PHE A 143 -16.48 -13.64 -3.95
C PHE A 143 -15.84 -13.00 -2.70
N GLU A 144 -16.49 -13.10 -1.55
CA GLU A 144 -16.02 -12.51 -0.28
C GLU A 144 -14.61 -12.98 0.13
N GLN A 145 -14.22 -14.20 -0.25
CA GLN A 145 -12.89 -14.75 0.07
C GLN A 145 -11.79 -14.24 -0.86
N TYR A 146 -12.16 -13.62 -1.98
CA TYR A 146 -11.24 -13.07 -2.99
C TYR A 146 -11.27 -11.55 -3.05
N GLN A 147 -12.07 -10.91 -2.18
CA GLN A 147 -11.96 -9.48 -1.93
C GLN A 147 -10.67 -9.16 -1.19
N ILE A 148 -10.00 -8.11 -1.67
CA ILE A 148 -8.76 -7.59 -1.15
C ILE A 148 -9.04 -6.11 -0.82
N PRO A 149 -9.32 -5.78 0.44
CA PRO A 149 -9.61 -4.41 0.82
C PRO A 149 -8.37 -3.53 0.65
N GLN A 150 -8.62 -2.26 0.39
CA GLN A 150 -7.61 -1.22 0.55
C GLN A 150 -7.27 -1.12 2.03
N VAL A 151 -5.97 -1.10 2.34
CA VAL A 151 -5.47 -1.03 3.70
C VAL A 151 -4.72 0.27 3.93
N GLN A 152 -4.74 0.73 5.18
CA GLN A 152 -4.07 1.95 5.59
C GLN A 152 -3.06 1.64 6.68
N ASN A 153 -1.81 2.07 6.48
CA ASN A 153 -0.78 1.86 7.49
C ASN A 153 -1.08 2.68 8.74
N ILE A 154 -0.77 2.12 9.91
CA ILE A 154 -0.75 2.84 11.18
C ILE A 154 0.69 2.88 11.71
N GLN A 155 1.05 3.98 12.36
CA GLN A 155 2.33 4.08 13.05
C GLN A 155 2.47 2.97 14.10
N VAL A 156 3.63 2.28 14.09
CA VAL A 156 4.00 1.29 15.10
C VAL A 156 5.20 1.79 15.89
N ASN A 157 4.97 2.09 17.17
CA ASN A 157 6.02 2.43 18.13
C ASN A 157 6.57 1.14 18.74
N ASN A 158 7.66 0.64 18.16
CA ASN A 158 8.23 -0.65 18.51
C ASN A 158 9.44 -0.52 19.47
N ALA A 159 9.33 -1.11 20.67
CA ALA A 159 10.43 -1.14 21.65
C ALA A 159 11.44 -2.28 21.42
N LEU A 160 11.13 -3.24 20.54
CA LEU A 160 11.96 -4.43 20.32
C LEU A 160 13.16 -4.12 19.43
N LYS A 161 14.34 -4.57 19.86
CA LYS A 161 15.55 -4.50 19.04
C LYS A 161 15.56 -5.61 18.00
N TYR A 162 16.01 -5.29 16.78
CA TYR A 162 16.16 -6.25 15.67
C TYR A 162 14.85 -6.92 15.22
N VAL A 163 13.72 -6.30 15.51
CA VAL A 163 12.41 -6.73 15.04
C VAL A 163 11.79 -5.53 14.37
N ASP A 164 11.37 -5.68 13.11
CA ASP A 164 10.56 -4.66 12.42
C ASP A 164 9.10 -5.13 12.40
N ILE A 165 8.18 -4.23 12.73
CA ILE A 165 6.75 -4.53 12.80
C ILE A 165 5.99 -3.45 12.06
N GLN A 166 5.25 -3.86 11.04
CA GLN A 166 4.32 -3.00 10.30
C GLN A 166 2.90 -3.48 10.52
N ALA A 167 1.96 -2.55 10.58
CA ALA A 167 0.55 -2.84 10.75
C ALA A 167 -0.28 -2.03 9.75
N ASP A 168 -1.15 -2.73 9.04
CA ASP A 168 -2.08 -2.13 8.07
C ASP A 168 -3.52 -2.42 8.52
N LEU A 169 -4.36 -1.40 8.64
CA LEU A 169 -5.77 -1.55 8.97
C LEU A 169 -6.47 -2.32 7.84
N PHE A 170 -6.91 -3.53 8.17
CA PHE A 170 -7.53 -4.46 7.23
C PHE A 170 -9.05 -4.39 7.26
N LYS A 171 -9.64 -4.22 8.45
CA LYS A 171 -11.10 -4.17 8.62
C LYS A 171 -11.49 -3.34 9.84
N SER A 172 -12.59 -2.60 9.72
CA SER A 172 -13.24 -1.89 10.83
C SER A 172 -14.72 -2.29 10.87
N GLU A 173 -15.18 -2.74 12.03
CA GLU A 173 -16.55 -3.26 12.21
C GLU A 173 -17.17 -2.66 13.47
N LYS A 174 -18.43 -2.23 13.37
CA LYS A 174 -19.23 -1.86 14.55
C LYS A 174 -19.74 -3.13 15.22
N ILE A 175 -19.56 -3.23 16.52
CA ILE A 175 -20.00 -4.36 17.35
C ILE A 175 -20.68 -3.85 18.62
N GLN A 176 -21.55 -4.67 19.20
CA GLN A 176 -22.07 -4.44 20.54
C GLN A 176 -21.48 -5.47 21.49
N LEU A 177 -20.87 -4.99 22.57
CA LEU A 177 -20.33 -5.82 23.64
C LEU A 177 -20.98 -5.42 24.95
N ASN A 178 -21.73 -6.33 25.55
CA ASN A 178 -22.43 -6.10 26.82
C ASN A 178 -23.31 -4.83 26.79
N GLY A 179 -23.96 -4.55 25.66
CA GLY A 179 -24.81 -3.37 25.47
C GLY A 179 -24.05 -2.06 25.19
N ILE A 180 -22.73 -2.11 25.04
CA ILE A 180 -21.88 -0.96 24.71
C ILE A 180 -21.47 -1.05 23.25
N GLU A 181 -21.72 0.02 22.48
CA GLU A 181 -21.23 0.14 21.11
C GLU A 181 -19.71 0.29 21.10
N SER A 182 -19.05 -0.55 20.31
CA SER A 182 -17.60 -0.61 20.19
C SER A 182 -17.20 -0.85 18.74
N THR A 183 -15.97 -0.50 18.42
CA THR A 183 -15.39 -0.77 17.10
C THR A 183 -14.37 -1.88 17.24
N GLN A 184 -14.50 -2.90 16.40
CA GLN A 184 -13.49 -3.92 16.19
C GLN A 184 -12.60 -3.52 15.02
N LEU A 185 -11.32 -3.32 15.28
CA LEU A 185 -10.31 -3.16 14.22
C LEU A 185 -9.55 -4.45 14.06
N THR A 186 -9.44 -4.91 12.83
CA THR A 186 -8.50 -5.97 12.46
C THR A 186 -7.35 -5.33 11.69
N TYR A 187 -6.13 -5.52 12.18
CA TYR A 187 -4.90 -5.11 11.52
C TYR A 187 -4.18 -6.32 10.96
N PHE A 188 -3.60 -6.13 9.79
CA PHE A 188 -2.64 -7.03 9.20
C PHE A 188 -1.23 -6.67 9.70
N PHE A 189 -0.61 -7.55 10.46
CA PHE A 189 0.76 -7.38 10.95
C PHE A 189 1.75 -8.12 10.05
N GLU A 190 2.84 -7.45 9.70
CA GLU A 190 4.06 -8.06 9.15
C GLU A 190 5.17 -7.89 10.20
N ILE A 191 5.60 -9.01 10.78
CA ILE A 191 6.57 -9.07 11.87
C ILE A 191 7.84 -9.70 11.34
N ASN A 192 8.86 -8.90 11.12
CA ASN A 192 10.16 -9.32 10.62
C ASN A 192 11.15 -9.45 11.79
N ASN A 193 11.36 -10.67 12.27
CA ASN A 193 12.31 -10.96 13.33
C ASN A 193 13.70 -11.20 12.71
N GLN A 194 14.58 -10.20 12.82
CA GLN A 194 15.97 -10.24 12.35
C GLN A 194 16.95 -10.59 13.47
N SER A 195 16.45 -10.92 14.66
CA SER A 195 17.31 -11.36 15.75
C SER A 195 17.79 -12.80 15.53
N ASP A 196 18.76 -13.22 16.35
CA ASP A 196 19.28 -14.57 16.43
C ASP A 196 18.42 -15.50 17.31
N ARG A 197 17.27 -15.02 17.81
CA ARG A 197 16.41 -15.74 18.76
C ARG A 197 14.96 -15.77 18.31
N PRO A 198 14.20 -16.83 18.65
CA PRO A 198 12.76 -16.82 18.45
C PRO A 198 12.10 -15.71 19.28
N LEU A 199 11.14 -15.02 18.68
CA LEU A 199 10.35 -13.97 19.32
C LEU A 199 8.99 -14.53 19.75
N LYS A 200 8.63 -14.31 21.01
CA LYS A 200 7.29 -14.62 21.52
C LYS A 200 6.59 -13.32 21.89
N LEU A 201 5.58 -12.94 21.10
CA LEU A 201 4.69 -11.83 21.41
C LEU A 201 3.43 -12.36 22.07
N ARG A 202 3.03 -11.74 23.18
CA ARG A 202 1.74 -11.98 23.84
C ARG A 202 0.78 -10.85 23.49
N ASN A 203 -0.51 -11.10 23.66
CA ASN A 203 -1.55 -10.08 23.57
C ASN A 203 -1.20 -8.81 24.37
N SER A 204 -0.70 -8.97 25.61
CA SER A 204 -0.32 -7.86 26.49
C SER A 204 0.85 -6.99 25.99
N ASP A 205 1.66 -7.54 25.09
CA ASP A 205 2.84 -6.86 24.55
C ASP A 205 2.46 -5.93 23.38
N ILE A 206 1.22 -6.04 22.88
CA ILE A 206 0.71 -5.27 21.74
C ILE A 206 -0.51 -4.48 22.19
N VAL A 207 -0.41 -3.15 22.17
CA VAL A 207 -1.53 -2.27 22.54
C VAL A 207 -1.80 -1.24 21.46
N LEU A 208 -3.09 -1.01 21.17
CA LEU A 208 -3.52 0.13 20.39
C LEU A 208 -3.64 1.33 21.34
N VAL A 209 -3.06 2.46 20.97
CA VAL A 209 -3.13 3.70 21.72
C VAL A 209 -4.02 4.68 20.97
N ASP A 210 -5.03 5.22 21.66
CA ASP A 210 -5.88 6.28 21.09
C ASP A 210 -5.27 7.68 21.26
N ASN A 211 -5.91 8.67 20.65
CA ASN A 211 -5.51 10.08 20.76
C ASN A 211 -5.59 10.68 22.19
N LYS A 212 -6.18 9.97 23.15
CA LYS A 212 -6.24 10.33 24.57
C LYS A 212 -5.24 9.55 25.42
N ASN A 213 -4.36 8.77 24.80
CA ASN A 213 -3.36 7.89 25.43
C ASN A 213 -3.96 6.71 26.21
N ASN A 214 -5.21 6.32 25.95
CA ASN A 214 -5.74 5.07 26.48
C ASN A 214 -5.13 3.89 25.71
N GLU A 215 -4.76 2.84 26.43
CA GLU A 215 -4.19 1.61 25.84
C GLU A 215 -5.25 0.49 25.78
N TYR A 216 -5.39 -0.14 24.61
CA TYR A 216 -6.29 -1.26 24.37
C TYR A 216 -5.48 -2.50 23.99
N ILE A 217 -5.61 -3.58 24.76
CA ILE A 217 -4.83 -4.81 24.56
C ILE A 217 -5.32 -5.56 23.31
N ALA A 218 -4.37 -6.08 22.54
CA ALA A 218 -4.65 -6.88 21.37
C ALA A 218 -5.32 -8.21 21.70
N THR A 219 -6.05 -8.76 20.72
CA THR A 219 -6.43 -10.17 20.64
C THR A 219 -5.84 -10.76 19.37
N ILE A 220 -4.88 -11.67 19.49
CA ILE A 220 -4.32 -12.39 18.36
C ILE A 220 -5.29 -13.52 17.99
N LYS A 221 -5.98 -13.40 16.85
CA LYS A 221 -7.06 -14.34 16.42
C LYS A 221 -6.59 -15.80 16.34
N ASN A 222 -5.31 -16.02 16.06
CA ASN A 222 -4.68 -17.34 15.97
C ASN A 222 -3.45 -17.41 16.87
N ASN A 223 -3.58 -17.07 18.17
CA ASN A 223 -2.47 -17.01 19.14
C ASN A 223 -1.41 -18.08 18.83
N PRO A 224 -0.27 -17.73 18.22
CA PRO A 224 0.59 -18.72 17.63
C PRO A 224 1.16 -19.54 18.78
N SER A 225 0.78 -20.82 18.82
CA SER A 225 1.30 -21.76 19.81
C SER A 225 2.83 -21.86 19.75
N SER A 226 3.41 -21.47 18.61
CA SER A 226 4.84 -21.45 18.35
C SER A 226 5.39 -20.02 18.27
N PRO A 227 6.55 -19.74 18.91
CA PRO A 227 7.26 -18.48 18.74
C PRO A 227 7.60 -18.19 17.26
N ILE A 228 7.65 -16.91 16.92
CA ILE A 228 8.13 -16.41 15.63
C ILE A 228 9.60 -16.79 15.51
N LYS A 229 9.98 -17.52 14.46
CA LYS A 229 11.36 -18.00 14.29
C LYS A 229 12.34 -16.83 14.11
N PHE A 230 13.60 -17.05 14.48
CA PHE A 230 14.68 -16.10 14.20
C PHE A 230 14.91 -15.95 12.70
N ASN A 231 15.42 -14.80 12.25
CA ASN A 231 15.64 -14.46 10.84
C ASN A 231 14.45 -14.82 9.92
N SER A 232 13.24 -14.50 10.36
CA SER A 232 12.01 -14.87 9.64
C SER A 232 10.94 -13.79 9.72
N THR A 233 10.04 -13.79 8.74
CA THR A 233 8.89 -12.90 8.69
C THR A 233 7.60 -13.69 8.92
N GLN A 234 6.79 -13.23 9.86
CA GLN A 234 5.48 -13.78 10.17
C GLN A 234 4.38 -12.76 9.89
N HIS A 235 3.22 -13.25 9.45
CA HIS A 235 2.09 -12.42 9.06
C HIS A 235 0.87 -12.83 9.86
N GLU A 236 0.27 -11.89 10.60
CA GLU A 236 -0.81 -12.16 11.54
C GLU A 236 -1.97 -11.18 11.40
N LEU A 237 -3.17 -11.63 11.75
CA LEU A 237 -4.31 -10.75 11.95
C LEU A 237 -4.45 -10.48 13.45
N ILE A 238 -4.33 -9.21 13.82
CA ILE A 238 -4.41 -8.75 15.20
C ILE A 238 -5.64 -7.88 15.35
N VAL A 239 -6.42 -8.16 16.41
CA VAL A 239 -7.69 -7.49 16.64
C VAL A 239 -7.59 -6.57 17.85
N PHE A 240 -8.21 -5.41 17.76
CA PHE A 240 -8.47 -4.54 18.89
C PHE A 240 -9.95 -4.25 18.98
N ILE A 241 -10.46 -4.24 20.20
CA ILE A 241 -11.81 -3.80 20.52
C ILE A 241 -11.63 -2.55 21.37
N TYR A 242 -12.24 -1.45 20.93
CA TYR A 242 -12.12 -0.16 21.62
C TYR A 242 -13.40 0.67 21.41
N PRO A 243 -13.66 1.67 22.26
CA PRO A 243 -14.89 2.44 22.23
C PRO A 243 -15.06 3.25 20.94
N ASP A 244 -16.30 3.35 20.46
CA ASP A 244 -16.65 4.11 19.24
C ASP A 244 -16.32 5.61 19.30
N SER A 245 -16.21 6.16 20.50
CA SER A 245 -15.87 7.56 20.74
C SER A 245 -14.37 7.86 20.72
N SER A 246 -13.53 6.84 20.54
CA SER A 246 -12.07 6.98 20.46
C SER A 246 -11.59 6.93 19.01
N GLN A 247 -10.45 7.57 18.74
CA GLN A 247 -9.76 7.50 17.46
C GLN A 247 -8.39 6.84 17.65
N PRO A 248 -8.08 5.77 16.90
CA PRO A 248 -6.77 5.13 16.94
C PRO A 248 -5.67 6.12 16.53
N ALA A 249 -4.59 6.18 17.30
CA ALA A 249 -3.44 7.03 16.98
C ALA A 249 -2.25 6.18 16.48
N TYR A 250 -1.82 5.20 17.26
CA TYR A 250 -0.70 4.33 16.92
C TYR A 250 -0.79 2.98 17.64
N ILE A 251 0.00 2.01 17.21
CA ILE A 251 0.20 0.75 17.91
C ILE A 251 1.52 0.80 18.65
N LYS A 252 1.54 0.36 19.91
CA LYS A 252 2.74 0.27 20.74
C LYS A 252 3.08 -1.19 20.99
N ILE A 253 4.34 -1.55 20.74
CA ILE A 253 4.90 -2.87 21.06
C ILE A 253 5.79 -2.68 22.29
N LYS A 254 5.46 -3.37 23.38
CA LYS A 254 6.12 -3.30 24.68
C LYS A 254 7.26 -4.30 24.80
#